data_AF-X1PFB0-F1
#
_entry.id   AF-X1PFB0-F1
#
_cell.length_a   1.000
_cell.length_b   1.000
_cell.length_c   1.000
_cell.angle_alpha   90.00
_cell.angle_beta   90.00
_cell.angle_gamma   90.00
#
_symmetry.space_group_name_H-M   'P 1'
#
loop_
_entity.id
_entity.type
_entity.pdbx_description
1 polymer ?
#
loop_
_entity_poly.entity_id
_entity_poly.type
_entity_poly.pdbx_seq_one_letter_code
_entity_poly.pdbx_strand_id
1 'polypeptide(L)' 'MAFDEIRRQALSEWEVLQHSDKPRILVGTATCGRAAGAMDTLEAIHCELSRLGIDTIVTQVGCIGL' A
#
# COMPACT_ATOMS: atom_id res chain seq x y z
N MET A 1 5.81 -6.82 26.04
CA MET A 1 6.35 -5.70 25.24
C MET A 1 6.00 -4.41 25.96
N ALA A 2 7.00 -3.61 26.31
CA ALA A 2 6.78 -2.28 26.87
C ALA A 2 6.31 -1.34 25.74
N PHE A 3 5.51 -0.31 26.05
CA PHE A 3 5.01 0.64 25.06
C PHE A 3 6.13 1.25 24.19
N ASP A 4 7.27 1.56 24.79
CA ASP A 4 8.43 2.13 24.08
C ASP A 4 9.02 1.20 23.02
N GLU A 5 8.93 -0.11 23.23
CA GLU A 5 9.38 -1.12 22.28
C GLU A 5 8.47 -1.15 21.06
N ILE A 6 7.14 -1.17 21.28
CA ILE A 6 6.14 -1.13 20.22
C ILE A 6 6.28 0.16 19.41
N ARG A 7 6.43 1.30 20.10
CA ARG A 7 6.58 2.60 19.45
C ARG A 7 7.84 2.66 18.59
N ARG A 8 8.97 2.15 19.09
CA ARG A 8 10.23 2.13 18.35
C ARG A 8 10.14 1.25 17.10
N GLN A 9 9.52 0.08 17.22
CA GLN A 9 9.30 -0.82 16.09
C GLN A 9 8.43 -0.15 15.01
N ALA A 10 7.29 0.42 15.40
CA ALA A 10 6.38 1.09 14.47
C ALA A 10 7.05 2.26 13.74
N LEU A 11 7.87 3.06 14.44
CA LEU A 11 8.63 4.15 13.83
C LEU A 11 9.69 3.63 12.84
N SER A 12 10.38 2.55 13.18
CA SER A 12 11.37 1.93 12.27
C SER A 12 10.72 1.40 11.00
N GLU A 13 9.58 0.71 11.12
CA GLU A 13 8.82 0.22 9.96
C GLU A 13 8.28 1.37 9.10
N TRP A 14 7.81 2.43 9.75
CA TRP A 14 7.34 3.63 9.06
C TRP A 14 8.46 4.30 8.27
N GLU A 15 9.65 4.43 8.85
CA GLU A 15 10.81 5.03 8.19
C GLU A 15 11.20 4.27 6.92
N VAL A 16 11.23 2.94 7.00
CA VAL A 16 11.50 2.05 5.85
C VAL A 16 10.45 2.22 4.75
N LEU A 17 9.17 2.38 5.12
CA LEU A 17 8.09 2.61 4.16
C LEU A 17 8.12 4.00 3.52
N GLN A 18 8.62 5.03 4.20
CA GLN A 18 8.71 6.40 3.67
C GLN A 18 9.94 6.60 2.80
N HIS A 19 11.05 5.95 3.13
CA HIS A 19 12.34 6.10 2.45
C HIS A 19 12.71 4.89 1.59
N SER A 20 11.72 4.14 1.14
CA SER A 20 11.92 3.03 0.20
C SER A 20 12.29 3.56 -1.18
N ASP A 21 13.32 2.97 -1.80
CA ASP A 21 13.69 3.23 -3.20
C ASP A 21 12.64 2.73 -4.20
N LYS A 22 11.75 1.84 -3.75
CA LYS A 22 10.64 1.32 -4.56
C LYS A 22 9.45 2.28 -4.57
N PRO A 23 8.86 2.56 -5.75
CA PRO A 23 7.60 3.29 -5.83
C PRO A 23 6.50 2.62 -5.00
N ARG A 24 5.66 3.45 -4.38
CA ARG A 24 4.51 2.99 -3.57
C ARG A 24 3.20 3.36 -4.23
N ILE A 25 2.32 2.38 -4.37
CA ILE A 25 0.97 2.53 -4.93
C ILE A 25 -0.04 2.16 -3.84
N LEU A 26 -0.89 3.11 -3.46
CA LEU A 26 -1.95 2.91 -2.48
C LEU A 26 -3.28 2.81 -3.21
N VAL A 27 -4.01 1.70 -3.01
CA VAL A 27 -5.32 1.48 -3.65
C VAL A 27 -6.40 1.52 -2.57
N GLY A 28 -7.29 2.52 -2.66
CA GLY A 28 -8.43 2.66 -1.76
C GLY A 28 -9.44 1.54 -1.98
N THR A 29 -9.40 0.53 -1.11
CA THR A 29 -10.24 -0.67 -1.21
C THR A 29 -11.27 -0.74 -0.07
N ALA A 30 -11.64 0.39 0.54
CA ALA A 30 -12.83 0.42 1.39
C ALA A 30 -14.12 0.13 0.57
N THR A 31 -15.26 0.13 1.23
CA THR A 31 -16.56 -0.22 0.64
C THR A 31 -16.88 0.55 -0.65
N CYS A 32 -16.77 1.89 -0.62
CA CYS A 32 -17.00 2.74 -1.80
C CYS A 32 -15.99 2.46 -2.92
N GLY A 33 -14.71 2.26 -2.57
CA GLY A 33 -13.67 1.94 -3.54
C GLY A 33 -13.93 0.61 -4.25
N ARG A 34 -14.30 -0.44 -3.49
CA ARG A 34 -14.70 -1.73 -4.08
C ARG A 34 -15.92 -1.59 -4.98
N ALA A 35 -16.95 -0.86 -4.54
CA ALA A 35 -18.14 -0.61 -5.36
C ALA A 35 -17.82 0.16 -6.66
N ALA A 36 -16.79 0.99 -6.65
CA ALA A 36 -16.30 1.74 -7.81
C ALA A 36 -15.31 0.97 -8.70
N GLY A 37 -15.00 -0.31 -8.41
CA GLY A 37 -14.09 -1.12 -9.23
C GLY A 37 -12.63 -1.11 -8.79
N ALA A 38 -12.33 -0.82 -7.52
CA ALA A 38 -10.96 -0.84 -7.02
C ALA A 38 -10.27 -2.22 -7.14
N MET A 39 -11.03 -3.32 -7.14
CA MET A 39 -10.46 -4.67 -7.28
C MET A 39 -9.95 -4.94 -8.70
N ASP A 40 -10.74 -4.57 -9.71
CA ASP A 40 -10.33 -4.69 -11.12
C ASP A 40 -9.11 -3.80 -11.41
N THR A 41 -9.09 -2.61 -10.80
CA THR A 41 -7.94 -1.70 -10.88
C THR A 41 -6.70 -2.31 -10.23
N LEU A 42 -6.84 -2.95 -9.06
CA LEU A 42 -5.74 -3.61 -8.36
C LEU A 42 -5.15 -4.77 -9.18
N GLU A 43 -6.01 -5.59 -9.79
CA GLU A 43 -5.58 -6.68 -10.67
C GLU A 43 -4.83 -6.16 -11.90
N ALA A 44 -5.38 -5.13 -12.57
CA ALA A 44 -4.74 -4.49 -13.71
C ALA A 44 -3.35 -3.92 -13.35
N ILE A 45 -3.23 -3.27 -12.19
CA ILE A 45 -1.95 -2.77 -11.68
C ILE A 45 -0.94 -3.91 -11.54
N HIS A 46 -1.32 -5.03 -10.90
CA HIS A 46 -0.40 -6.16 -10.73
C HIS A 46 0.03 -6.80 -12.05
N CYS A 47 -0.88 -6.96 -12.99
CA CYS A 47 -0.58 -7.47 -14.34
C CYS A 47 0.43 -6.58 -15.06
N GLU A 48 0.22 -5.27 -15.06
CA GLU A 48 1.11 -4.32 -15.74
C GLU A 48 2.48 -4.20 -15.06
N LEU A 49 2.53 -4.20 -13.73
CA LEU A 49 3.80 -4.20 -12.99
C LEU A 49 4.64 -5.44 -13.30
N SER A 50 3.99 -6.61 -13.35
CA SER A 50 4.63 -7.87 -13.74
C SER A 50 5.12 -7.81 -15.19
N ARG A 51 4.28 -7.34 -16.11
CA ARG A 51 4.61 -7.20 -17.54
C ARG A 51 5.79 -6.26 -17.78
N LEU A 52 5.90 -5.19 -17.00
CA LEU A 52 6.95 -4.17 -17.11
C LEU A 52 8.19 -4.51 -16.27
N GLY A 53 8.14 -5.52 -15.41
CA GLY A 53 9.24 -5.88 -14.52
C GLY A 53 9.55 -4.79 -13.47
N ILE A 54 8.56 -4.01 -13.06
CA ILE A 54 8.75 -2.90 -12.12
C ILE A 54 8.50 -3.40 -10.69
N ASP A 55 9.55 -3.35 -9.88
CA ASP A 55 9.47 -3.64 -8.45
C ASP A 55 8.84 -2.46 -7.70
N THR A 56 7.65 -2.68 -7.13
CA THR A 56 6.87 -1.65 -6.41
C THR A 56 6.18 -2.23 -5.20
N ILE A 57 5.79 -1.37 -4.27
CA ILE A 57 5.00 -1.75 -3.10
C ILE A 57 3.55 -1.33 -3.37
N VAL A 58 2.70 -2.31 -3.68
CA VAL A 58 1.25 -2.09 -3.83
C VAL A 58 0.58 -2.42 -2.50
N THR A 59 -0.16 -1.45 -1.94
CA THR A 59 -0.86 -1.62 -0.66
C THR A 59 -2.34 -1.29 -0.81
N GLN A 60 -3.17 -2.26 -0.46
CA GLN A 60 -4.60 -2.05 -0.28
C GLN A 60 -4.82 -1.26 1.01
N VAL A 61 -5.45 -0.09 0.91
CA VAL A 61 -5.76 0.78 2.05
C VAL A 61 -7.26 0.91 2.24
N GLY A 62 -7.66 1.45 3.40
CA GLY A 62 -9.05 1.76 3.73
C GLY A 62 -9.59 2.97 2.95
N CYS A 63 -10.54 3.68 3.56
CA CYS A 63 -11.14 4.86 2.95
C CYS A 63 -10.12 6.00 2.92
N ILE A 64 -10.00 6.67 1.77
CA ILE A 64 -9.10 7.81 1.57
C ILE A 64 -9.80 9.16 1.79
N GLY A 65 -11.10 9.17 2.08
CA GLY A 65 -11.86 10.38 2.39
C GLY A 65 -12.23 11.24 1.18
N LEU A 66 -12.43 10.60 0.02
CA LEU A 66 -12.93 11.21 -1.21
C LEU A 66 -14.44 10.99 -1.38
#